data_AF-F3GN01-F1
#
_entry.id   AF-F3GN01-F1
#
_cell.length_a   1.000
_cell.length_b   1.000
_cell.length_c   1.000
_cell.angle_alpha   90.00
_cell.angle_beta   90.00
_cell.angle_gamma   90.00
#
_symmetry.space_group_name_H-M   'P 1'
#
loop_
_entity.id
_entity.type
_entity.pdbx_description
1 polymer ?
#
loop_
_entity_poly.entity_id
_entity_poly.type
_entity_poly.pdbx_seq_one_letter_code
_entity_poly.pdbx_strand_id
1 'polypeptide(L)'
;CHDCRADASAIRLSPISGLPDSAFEHDGQLTKRDVRAITLARLAPLPGELLWDVGAGCGSIGIEWMRAHPTCRAMAIEADEGRQQLSNSTATHSACPAC
;
A
#
# COMPACT_ATOMS: atom_id res chain seq x y z
N CYS A 1 -6.54 2.69 -9.10
CA CYS A 1 -7.75 2.80 -8.26
C CYS A 1 -8.44 4.14 -8.57
N HIS A 2 -9.21 4.24 -9.67
CA HIS A 2 -9.91 5.48 -10.02
C HIS A 2 -11.38 5.48 -9.54
N ASP A 3 -11.97 4.28 -9.36
CA ASP A 3 -13.40 4.11 -9.06
C ASP A 3 -13.72 3.57 -7.66
N CYS A 4 -12.73 3.38 -6.79
CA CYS A 4 -12.99 2.96 -5.41
C CYS A 4 -13.58 4.12 -4.61
N ARG A 5 -14.78 3.90 -4.06
CA ARG A 5 -15.48 4.82 -3.15
C ARG A 5 -15.60 4.18 -1.78
N ALA A 6 -15.27 4.95 -0.75
CA ALA A 6 -15.46 4.52 0.62
C ALA A 6 -16.93 4.35 0.95
N ASP A 7 -17.22 3.33 1.76
CA ASP A 7 -18.46 3.26 2.49
C ASP A 7 -18.50 4.35 3.59
N ALA A 8 -19.70 4.77 4.00
CA ALA A 8 -19.87 5.73 5.10
C ALA A 8 -19.29 5.23 6.44
N SER A 9 -19.13 3.92 6.63
CA SER A 9 -18.50 3.34 7.82
C SER A 9 -16.99 3.10 7.68
N ALA A 10 -16.36 3.54 6.59
CA ALA A 10 -14.95 3.26 6.36
C ALA A 10 -14.05 4.02 7.36
N ILE A 11 -12.99 3.35 7.81
CA ILE A 11 -12.04 3.92 8.77
C ILE A 11 -11.12 4.88 8.03
N ARG A 12 -11.13 6.16 8.44
CA ARG A 12 -10.23 7.18 7.92
C ARG A 12 -8.78 6.87 8.32
N LEU A 13 -7.98 6.44 7.36
CA LEU A 13 -6.56 6.19 7.53
C LEU A 13 -5.72 7.41 7.13
N SER A 14 -4.61 7.64 7.82
CA SER A 14 -3.67 8.72 7.48
C SER A 14 -3.07 8.52 6.08
N PRO A 15 -2.86 9.58 5.28
CA PRO A 15 -2.08 9.49 4.05
C PRO A 15 -0.56 9.37 4.32
N ILE A 16 -0.12 9.62 5.56
CA ILE A 16 1.27 9.47 5.99
C ILE A 16 1.60 7.98 6.12
N SER A 17 2.85 7.62 5.78
CA SER A 17 3.38 6.27 5.94
C SER A 17 3.33 5.77 7.40
N GLY A 18 3.35 4.45 7.54
CA GLY A 18 3.19 3.77 8.83
C GLY A 18 1.72 3.52 9.16
N LEU A 19 0.93 3.02 8.22
CA LEU A 19 -0.37 2.41 8.51
C LEU A 19 -0.22 1.25 9.52
N PRO A 20 -1.23 0.94 10.35
CA PRO A 20 -1.17 -0.21 11.24
C PRO A 20 -1.08 -1.52 10.43
N ASP A 21 -0.40 -2.54 10.96
CA ASP A 21 -0.25 -3.83 10.28
C ASP A 21 -1.60 -4.50 9.99
N SER A 22 -2.60 -4.25 10.83
CA SER A 22 -3.99 -4.73 10.63
C SER A 22 -4.70 -4.12 9.42
N ALA A 23 -4.14 -3.09 8.78
CA ALA A 23 -4.66 -2.55 7.54
C ALA A 23 -4.28 -3.39 6.30
N PHE A 24 -3.42 -4.41 6.47
CA PHE A 24 -2.94 -5.26 5.39
C PHE A 24 -3.33 -6.71 5.64
N GLU A 25 -3.84 -7.39 4.61
CA GLU A 25 -3.94 -8.83 4.63
C GLU A 25 -2.55 -9.43 4.47
N HIS A 26 -2.19 -10.37 5.34
CA HIS A 26 -0.86 -10.97 5.34
C HIS A 26 -0.88 -12.39 5.92
N ASP A 27 0.05 -13.22 5.48
CA ASP A 27 0.28 -14.60 5.95
C ASP A 27 1.21 -14.69 7.18
N GLY A 28 1.59 -13.53 7.73
CA GLY A 28 2.56 -13.41 8.83
C GLY A 28 3.89 -12.81 8.37
N GLN A 29 4.14 -12.76 7.06
CA GLN A 29 5.31 -12.10 6.48
C GLN A 29 4.92 -10.71 5.94
N LEU A 30 4.91 -9.73 6.85
CA LEU A 30 4.66 -8.32 6.57
C LEU A 30 5.83 -7.47 7.09
N THR A 31 6.35 -6.56 6.27
CA THR A 31 7.30 -5.54 6.74
C THR A 31 6.64 -4.77 7.88
N LYS A 32 7.21 -4.80 9.07
CA LYS A 32 6.62 -4.16 10.25
C LYS A 32 6.41 -2.66 10.02
N ARG A 33 5.34 -2.12 10.61
CA ARG A 33 4.95 -0.70 10.54
C ARG A 33 6.12 0.29 10.53
N ASP A 34 7.00 0.22 11.52
CA ASP A 34 8.09 1.19 11.67
C ASP A 34 9.13 1.07 10.56
N VAL A 35 9.39 -0.17 10.11
CA VAL A 35 10.27 -0.42 8.97
C VAL A 35 9.64 0.12 7.69
N ARG A 36 8.32 -0.07 7.46
CA ARG A 36 7.63 0.53 6.30
C ARG A 36 7.70 2.04 6.31
N ALA A 37 7.44 2.66 7.46
CA ALA A 37 7.47 4.11 7.62
C ALA A 37 8.85 4.68 7.28
N ILE A 38 9.93 4.07 7.79
CA ILE A 38 11.32 4.46 7.49
C ILE A 38 11.63 4.22 6.01
N THR A 39 11.23 3.08 5.44
CA THR A 39 11.45 2.77 4.02
C THR A 39 10.82 3.84 3.13
N LEU A 40 9.57 4.23 3.37
CA LEU A 40 8.93 5.29 2.60
C LEU A 40 9.55 6.67 2.84
N ALA A 41 9.98 6.97 4.06
CA ALA A 41 10.72 8.21 4.32
C ALA A 41 12.04 8.27 3.53
N ARG A 42 12.68 7.13 3.29
CA ARG A 42 13.90 7.02 2.46
C ARG A 42 13.61 7.09 0.97
N LEU A 43 12.52 6.48 0.52
CA LEU A 43 12.08 6.52 -0.88
C LEU A 43 11.54 7.89 -1.29
N ALA A 44 10.98 8.65 -0.34
CA ALA A 44 10.56 10.04 -0.49
C ALA A 44 9.71 10.31 -1.76
N PRO A 45 8.54 9.66 -1.90
CA PRO A 45 7.70 9.78 -3.10
C PRO A 45 7.36 11.23 -3.45
N LEU A 46 7.56 11.59 -4.72
CA LEU A 46 7.12 12.85 -5.29
C LEU A 46 5.94 12.66 -6.25
N PRO A 47 5.08 13.69 -6.43
CA PRO A 47 3.97 13.64 -7.36
C PRO A 47 4.35 13.16 -8.76
N GLY A 48 3.69 12.10 -9.24
CA GLY A 48 3.80 11.58 -10.59
C GLY A 48 4.82 10.45 -10.77
N GLU A 49 5.58 10.15 -9.71
CA GLU A 49 6.59 9.10 -9.74
C GLU A 49 5.98 7.68 -9.75
N LEU A 50 6.78 6.75 -10.28
CA LEU A 50 6.47 5.34 -10.38
C LEU A 50 7.47 4.53 -9.54
N LEU A 51 6.95 3.78 -8.58
CA LEU A 51 7.74 2.79 -7.83
C LEU A 51 7.69 1.43 -8.53
N TRP A 52 8.85 0.76 -8.59
CA TRP A 52 8.94 -0.67 -8.87
C TRP A 52 9.21 -1.41 -7.55
N ASP A 53 8.21 -2.16 -7.08
CA ASP A 53 8.25 -2.90 -5.83
C ASP A 53 8.54 -4.38 -6.12
N VAL A 54 9.81 -4.76 -6.06
CA VAL A 54 10.28 -6.12 -6.39
C VAL A 54 10.29 -6.98 -5.14
N GLY A 55 9.63 -8.14 -5.18
CA GLY A 55 9.40 -8.96 -3.99
C GLY A 55 8.36 -8.32 -3.09
N ALA A 56 7.29 -7.79 -3.69
CA ALA A 56 6.30 -6.98 -3.01
C ALA A 56 5.58 -7.72 -1.86
N GLY A 57 5.57 -9.07 -1.88
CA GLY A 57 4.83 -9.88 -0.93
C GLY A 57 3.35 -9.51 -0.94
N CYS A 58 2.86 -8.95 0.17
CA CYS A 58 1.49 -8.43 0.33
C CYS A 58 1.29 -6.97 -0.15
N GLY A 59 2.30 -6.35 -0.77
CA GLY A 59 2.16 -5.06 -1.47
C GLY A 59 2.13 -3.82 -0.57
N SER A 60 2.47 -3.95 0.71
CA SER A 60 2.33 -2.88 1.70
C SER A 60 3.09 -1.59 1.35
N ILE A 61 4.32 -1.69 0.84
CA ILE A 61 5.12 -0.52 0.43
C ILE A 61 4.49 0.17 -0.78
N GLY A 62 4.14 -0.58 -1.83
CA GLY A 62 3.45 -0.04 -3.01
C GLY A 62 2.13 0.67 -2.67
N ILE A 63 1.35 0.11 -1.74
CA ILE A 63 0.09 0.72 -1.28
C ILE A 63 0.35 2.05 -0.56
N GLU A 64 1.25 2.07 0.42
CA GLU A 64 1.56 3.31 1.14
C GLU A 64 2.26 4.35 0.24
N TRP A 65 3.04 3.94 -0.77
CA TRP A 65 3.60 4.82 -1.81
C TRP A 65 2.49 5.54 -2.60
N MET A 66 1.47 4.81 -3.06
CA MET A 66 0.35 5.40 -3.81
C MET A 66 -0.53 6.30 -2.94
N ARG A 67 -0.52 6.14 -1.61
CA ARG A 67 -1.23 7.02 -0.67
C ARG A 67 -0.51 8.35 -0.43
N ALA A 68 0.79 8.42 -0.66
CA ALA A 68 1.57 9.64 -0.43
C ALA A 68 1.15 10.81 -1.34
N HIS A 69 0.72 10.51 -2.57
CA HIS A 69 0.14 11.50 -3.48
C HIS A 69 -0.77 10.84 -4.53
N PRO A 70 -1.92 11.45 -4.92
CA PRO A 70 -2.87 10.86 -5.86
C PRO A 70 -2.32 10.48 -7.25
N THR A 71 -1.19 11.06 -7.65
CA THR A 71 -0.55 10.78 -8.95
C THR A 71 0.59 9.77 -8.87
N CYS A 72 0.98 9.34 -7.66
CA CYS A 72 1.97 8.27 -7.48
C CYS A 72 1.39 6.94 -7.95
N ARG A 73 2.23 6.14 -8.62
CA ARG A 73 1.88 4.80 -9.10
C ARG A 73 2.90 3.80 -8.58
N ALA A 74 2.49 2.54 -8.42
CA ALA A 74 3.39 1.44 -8.09
C ALA A 74 3.14 0.24 -9.01
N MET A 75 4.22 -0.43 -9.40
CA MET A 75 4.20 -1.73 -10.06
C MET A 75 4.80 -2.76 -9.12
N ALA A 76 3.97 -3.71 -8.68
CA ALA A 76 4.39 -4.80 -7.80
C ALA A 76 4.81 -6.01 -8.63
N ILE A 77 5.95 -6.60 -8.29
CA ILE A 77 6.44 -7.86 -8.85
C ILE A 77 6.56 -8.84 -7.68
N GLU A 78 5.81 -9.93 -7.73
CA GLU A 78 5.81 -11.00 -6.73
C GLU A 78 5.70 -12.34 -7.45
N ALA A 79 6.48 -13.34 -7.03
CA ALA A 79 6.49 -14.65 -7.68
C ALA A 79 5.44 -15.60 -7.08
N ASP A 80 5.12 -15.42 -5.79
CA ASP A 80 4.13 -16.23 -5.08
C ASP A 80 2.69 -15.77 -5.39
N GLU A 81 1.93 -16.62 -6.06
CA GLU A 81 0.55 -16.32 -6.45
C GLU A 81 -0.39 -16.08 -5.24
N GLY A 82 -0.13 -16.73 -4.11
CA GLY A 82 -0.91 -16.54 -2.88
C GLY A 82 -0.70 -15.13 -2.31
N ARG A 83 0.54 -14.64 -2.28
CA ARG A 83 0.87 -13.29 -1.81
C ARG A 83 0.45 -12.19 -2.79
N GLN A 84 0.43 -12.48 -4.09
CA GLN A 84 -0.19 -11.59 -5.09
C GLN A 84 -1.68 -11.34 -4.77
N GLN A 85 -2.41 -12.37 -4.34
CA GLN A 85 -3.83 -12.24 -4.00
C GLN A 85 -4.04 -11.34 -2.77
N LEU A 86 -3.21 -11.47 -1.73
CA LEU A 86 -3.25 -10.61 -0.54
C LEU A 86 -3.07 -9.12 -0.89
N SER A 87 -2.16 -8.83 -1.83
CA SER A 87 -1.93 -7.47 -2.34
C SER A 87 -3.18 -6.90 -3.02
N ASN A 88 -3.85 -7.70 -3.86
CA ASN A 88 -5.07 -7.28 -4.57
C ASN A 88 -6.22 -7.01 -3.59
N SER A 89 -6.45 -7.91 -2.63
CA SER A 89 -7.48 -7.75 -1.60
C SER A 89 -7.24 -6.54 -0.70
N THR A 90 -5.98 -6.24 -0.38
CA THR A 90 -5.63 -5.09 0.45
C THR A 90 -5.75 -3.79 -0.34
N ALA A 91 -5.32 -3.77 -1.61
CA ALA A 91 -5.35 -2.58 -2.46
C ALA A 91 -6.78 -2.07 -2.75
N THR A 92 -7.76 -2.96 -2.82
CA THR A 92 -9.17 -2.58 -2.97
C THR A 92 -9.72 -1.86 -1.75
N HIS A 93 -9.23 -2.20 -0.55
CA HIS A 93 -9.69 -1.60 0.71
C HIS A 93 -8.90 -0.36 1.15
N SER A 94 -7.58 -0.33 0.93
CA SER A 94 -6.69 0.61 1.61
C SER A 94 -5.82 1.48 0.71
N ALA A 95 -5.72 1.20 -0.60
CA ALA A 95 -4.88 2.01 -1.50
C ALA A 95 -5.58 3.28 -2.01
N CYS A 96 -6.89 3.43 -1.81
CA CYS A 96 -7.60 4.66 -2.16
C CYS A 96 -7.56 5.62 -0.96
N PRO A 97 -7.00 6.84 -1.08
CA PRO A 97 -7.11 7.85 -0.02
C PRO A 97 -8.55 8.28 0.25
N ALA A 98 -9.49 7.91 -0.63
CA ALA A 98 -10.91 8.08 -0.39
C ALA A 98 -11.49 7.00 0.54
N CYS A 99 -10.98 5.75 0.53
CA CYS A 99 -11.39 4.60 1.34
C CYS A 99 -10.83 4.63 2.78
#